data_AF-C1MGY9-F1
#
_entry.id   AF-C1MGY9-F1
#
_cell.length_a   1.000
_cell.length_b   1.000
_cell.length_c   1.000
_cell.angle_alpha   90.00
_cell.angle_beta   90.00
_cell.angle_gamma   90.00
#
_symmetry.space_group_name_H-M   'P 1'
#
loop_
_entity.id
_entity.type
_entity.pdbx_description
1 polymer ?
#
loop_
_entity_poly.entity_id
_entity_poly.type
_entity_poly.pdbx_seq_one_letter_code
_entity_poly.pdbx_strand_id
1 'polypeptide(L)'
;LPHPDKVDKGGEDAWFAKIGPDGGGAMYLADGVGGFNEQGVDPGLYARIMREAQENTKLPGASTCVLVSCDGTKIRAANLGDSGFRVIRGGRVVRASDPQEHYFNCPYQLAYEPLSEDTDLASDALTYEIDVVPGDLVVLGSDGLFDNVFDEEIAEVATAAAFSVAGAGALSAARASAEALARTARNHAEDPLFESPYALDA
;
A
#
# COMPACT_ATOMS: atom_id res chain seq x y z
N LEU A 1 10.86 2.78 2.63
CA LEU A 1 12.08 3.24 3.36
C LEU A 1 11.65 3.37 4.81
N PRO A 2 12.33 2.76 5.79
CA PRO A 2 11.89 2.83 7.18
C PRO A 2 11.94 4.26 7.72
N HIS A 3 11.09 4.57 8.70
CA HIS A 3 11.26 5.75 9.54
C HIS A 3 12.69 5.75 10.16
N PRO A 4 13.38 6.90 10.28
CA PRO A 4 14.79 7.01 10.70
C PRO A 4 15.02 6.34 12.06
N ASP A 5 14.11 6.55 13.00
CA ASP A 5 14.18 5.94 14.34
C ASP A 5 13.92 4.43 14.36
N LYS A 6 13.48 3.85 13.24
CA LYS A 6 13.15 2.42 13.10
C LYS A 6 14.07 1.69 12.11
N VAL A 7 15.07 2.37 11.52
CA VAL A 7 15.99 1.79 10.52
C VAL A 7 16.72 0.57 11.07
N ASP A 8 17.18 0.61 12.31
CA ASP A 8 17.92 -0.48 12.96
C ASP A 8 17.10 -1.78 13.09
N LYS A 9 15.76 -1.68 13.02
CA LYS A 9 14.82 -2.81 13.06
C LYS A 9 14.22 -3.15 11.70
N GLY A 10 14.53 -2.38 10.66
CA GLY A 10 14.01 -2.57 9.30
C GLY A 10 12.65 -1.91 9.02
N GLY A 11 12.06 -1.17 9.97
CA GLY A 11 10.70 -0.62 9.84
C GLY A 11 9.61 -1.58 10.30
N GLU A 12 8.34 -1.21 10.09
CA GLU A 12 7.16 -1.99 10.47
C GLU A 12 6.27 -2.32 9.24
N ASP A 13 6.45 -1.62 8.12
CA ASP A 13 5.86 -1.96 6.83
C ASP A 13 6.43 -3.27 6.27
N ALA A 14 5.56 -4.10 5.74
CA ALA A 14 5.88 -5.31 4.99
C ALA A 14 5.17 -5.30 3.63
N TRP A 15 5.82 -5.86 2.62
CA TRP A 15 5.22 -5.98 1.29
C TRP A 15 5.63 -7.29 0.60
N PHE A 16 4.77 -7.75 -0.31
CA PHE A 16 5.04 -8.89 -1.17
C PHE A 16 4.51 -8.60 -2.58
N ALA A 17 5.28 -8.96 -3.60
CA ALA A 17 4.86 -8.85 -4.99
C ALA A 17 5.23 -10.11 -5.77
N LYS A 18 4.26 -10.67 -6.50
CA LYS A 18 4.46 -11.80 -7.40
C LYS A 18 3.85 -11.48 -8.75
N ILE A 19 4.68 -11.49 -9.78
CA ILE A 19 4.25 -11.35 -11.17
C ILE A 19 4.03 -12.76 -11.74
N GLY A 20 2.86 -12.97 -12.31
CA GLY A 20 2.49 -14.20 -13.00
C GLY A 20 3.20 -14.31 -14.36
N PRO A 21 3.43 -15.54 -14.85
CA PRO A 21 4.12 -15.77 -16.13
C PRO A 21 3.42 -15.13 -17.34
N ASP A 22 2.11 -14.90 -17.25
CA ASP A 22 1.28 -14.35 -18.34
C ASP A 22 1.00 -12.83 -18.19
N GLY A 23 1.75 -12.13 -17.33
CA GLY A 23 1.63 -10.67 -17.15
C GLY A 23 0.61 -10.20 -16.12
N GLY A 24 -0.16 -11.12 -15.51
CA GLY A 24 -0.92 -10.87 -14.28
C GLY A 24 -0.03 -10.86 -13.02
N GLY A 25 -0.62 -10.78 -11.84
CA GLY A 25 0.13 -10.82 -10.58
C GLY A 25 -0.69 -10.51 -9.34
N ALA A 26 -0.04 -10.57 -8.18
CA ALA A 26 -0.59 -10.14 -6.90
C ALA A 26 0.44 -9.35 -6.10
N MET A 27 -0.01 -8.29 -5.46
CA MET A 27 0.77 -7.40 -4.61
C MET A 27 0.04 -7.20 -3.28
N TYR A 28 0.81 -7.10 -2.21
CA TYR A 28 0.35 -7.04 -0.83
C TYR A 28 1.21 -6.01 -0.12
N LEU A 29 0.59 -5.13 0.65
CA LEU A 29 1.28 -4.24 1.58
C LEU A 29 0.52 -4.27 2.90
N ALA A 30 1.27 -4.40 3.99
CA ALA A 30 0.77 -4.35 5.35
C ALA A 30 1.63 -3.34 6.11
N ASP A 31 1.00 -2.36 6.74
CA ASP A 31 1.69 -1.39 7.56
C ASP A 31 1.42 -1.70 9.03
N GLY A 32 2.48 -2.08 9.75
CA GLY A 32 2.38 -2.47 11.15
C GLY A 32 2.15 -1.26 12.04
N VAL A 33 1.05 -1.27 12.80
CA VAL A 33 0.83 -0.36 13.91
C VAL A 33 1.70 -0.86 15.07
N GLY A 34 2.70 -0.07 15.46
CA GLY A 34 3.85 -0.53 16.24
C GLY A 34 3.54 -1.40 17.46
N GLY A 35 4.28 -2.53 17.61
CA GLY A 35 4.20 -3.36 18.81
C GLY A 35 4.80 -4.78 18.78
N PHE A 36 4.78 -5.56 17.69
CA PHE A 36 4.95 -7.04 17.77
C PHE A 36 5.29 -7.76 16.42
N ASN A 37 5.91 -8.96 16.46
CA ASN A 37 6.57 -9.63 15.30
C ASN A 37 6.36 -11.18 15.18
N GLU A 38 6.16 -11.65 13.92
CA GLU A 38 6.50 -12.95 13.26
C GLU A 38 5.46 -14.04 12.78
N GLN A 39 5.37 -14.15 11.43
CA GLN A 39 5.35 -15.34 10.51
C GLN A 39 4.07 -16.16 10.14
N GLY A 40 3.75 -16.14 8.83
CA GLY A 40 3.56 -17.33 7.95
C GLY A 40 2.15 -17.73 7.47
N VAL A 41 1.83 -17.58 6.16
CA VAL A 41 0.46 -17.66 5.54
C VAL A 41 0.40 -18.54 4.25
N ASP A 42 -0.80 -19.01 3.84
CA ASP A 42 -1.16 -19.54 2.49
C ASP A 42 -2.59 -19.06 2.05
N PRO A 43 -2.88 -18.71 0.76
CA PRO A 43 -3.90 -17.71 0.41
C PRO A 43 -5.07 -18.24 -0.48
N GLY A 44 -6.34 -17.93 -0.16
CA GLY A 44 -7.57 -18.40 -0.86
C GLY A 44 -8.73 -17.43 -1.20
N LEU A 45 -8.59 -16.13 -1.46
CA LEU A 45 -7.43 -15.28 -1.38
C LEU A 45 -7.83 -14.03 -0.58
N TYR A 46 -8.21 -12.87 -1.10
CA TYR A 46 -8.08 -11.59 -0.37
C TYR A 46 -8.78 -11.41 0.99
N ALA A 47 -10.12 -11.43 1.09
CA ALA A 47 -10.78 -11.30 2.42
C ALA A 47 -10.54 -12.54 3.31
N ARG A 48 -10.39 -13.72 2.69
CA ARG A 48 -9.97 -14.93 3.41
C ARG A 48 -8.51 -14.86 3.84
N ILE A 49 -7.62 -14.14 3.14
CA ILE A 49 -6.21 -13.92 3.46
C ILE A 49 -6.14 -12.88 4.55
N MET A 50 -6.88 -11.78 4.44
CA MET A 50 -6.96 -10.80 5.52
C MET A 50 -7.48 -11.51 6.79
N ARG A 51 -8.55 -12.30 6.66
CA ARG A 51 -9.10 -13.06 7.80
C ARG A 51 -8.15 -14.15 8.28
N GLU A 52 -7.55 -14.95 7.40
CA GLU A 52 -6.61 -16.01 7.76
C GLU A 52 -5.34 -15.41 8.38
N ALA A 53 -4.85 -14.29 7.86
CA ALA A 53 -3.76 -13.53 8.45
C ALA A 53 -4.17 -13.02 9.83
N GLN A 54 -5.35 -12.41 9.97
CA GLN A 54 -5.87 -11.96 11.26
C GLN A 54 -6.03 -13.10 12.28
N GLU A 55 -6.59 -14.24 11.87
CA GLU A 55 -6.87 -15.41 12.73
C GLU A 55 -5.58 -16.20 13.09
N ASN A 56 -4.57 -16.20 12.23
CA ASN A 56 -3.32 -16.96 12.43
C ASN A 56 -2.13 -16.14 12.90
N THR A 57 -2.15 -14.82 12.72
CA THR A 57 -1.20 -13.91 13.37
C THR A 57 -1.61 -13.75 14.82
N LYS A 58 -1.43 -14.79 15.62
CA LYS A 58 -1.77 -14.85 17.06
C LYS A 58 -0.75 -14.14 17.94
N LEU A 59 -0.21 -13.07 17.38
CA LEU A 59 0.73 -12.18 18.02
C LEU A 59 -0.04 -10.93 18.40
N PRO A 60 0.34 -10.25 19.49
CA PRO A 60 -0.23 -8.94 19.75
C PRO A 60 0.17 -7.97 18.62
N GLY A 61 -0.41 -6.78 18.55
CA GLY A 61 -0.16 -5.82 17.47
C GLY A 61 -1.28 -5.76 16.43
N ALA A 62 -1.23 -4.73 15.60
CA ALA A 62 -2.25 -4.46 14.61
C ALA A 62 -1.62 -3.95 13.32
N SER A 63 -2.34 -4.00 12.20
CA SER A 63 -1.82 -3.53 10.91
C SER A 63 -2.93 -3.09 9.97
N THR A 64 -2.67 -2.05 9.19
CA THR A 64 -3.47 -1.75 8.00
C THR A 64 -3.04 -2.67 6.86
N CYS A 65 -3.93 -2.95 5.92
CA CYS A 65 -3.68 -3.95 4.89
C CYS A 65 -4.29 -3.57 3.55
N VAL A 66 -3.46 -3.57 2.50
CA VAL A 66 -3.89 -3.44 1.12
C VAL A 66 -3.48 -4.66 0.31
N LEU A 67 -4.43 -5.20 -0.44
CA LEU A 67 -4.28 -6.37 -1.28
C LEU A 67 -4.72 -6.03 -2.69
N VAL A 68 -3.87 -6.31 -3.68
CA VAL A 68 -4.16 -6.03 -5.10
C VAL A 68 -3.81 -7.24 -5.94
N SER A 69 -4.70 -7.60 -6.85
CA SER A 69 -4.50 -8.68 -7.82
C SER A 69 -4.88 -8.23 -9.20
N CYS A 70 -4.05 -8.57 -10.19
CA CYS A 70 -4.32 -8.29 -11.59
C CYS A 70 -4.37 -9.60 -12.38
N ASP A 71 -5.46 -9.84 -13.10
CA ASP A 71 -5.60 -10.97 -14.03
C ASP A 71 -5.14 -10.63 -15.46
N GLY A 72 -4.52 -9.47 -15.64
CA GLY A 72 -4.09 -8.92 -16.93
C GLY A 72 -5.12 -7.99 -17.58
N THR A 73 -6.39 -8.06 -17.17
CA THR A 73 -7.46 -7.20 -17.71
C THR A 73 -8.18 -6.41 -16.62
N LYS A 74 -8.22 -6.94 -15.40
CA LYS A 74 -8.84 -6.31 -14.25
C LYS A 74 -7.96 -6.42 -13.03
N ILE A 75 -8.01 -5.36 -12.24
CA ILE A 75 -7.57 -5.36 -10.85
C ILE A 75 -8.75 -5.69 -9.95
N ARG A 76 -8.53 -6.61 -9.00
CA ARG A 76 -9.36 -6.79 -7.81
C ARG A 76 -8.54 -6.41 -6.59
N ALA A 77 -9.08 -5.55 -5.73
CA ALA A 77 -8.38 -5.08 -4.55
C ALA A 77 -9.26 -5.11 -3.30
N ALA A 78 -8.61 -5.20 -2.15
CA ALA A 78 -9.21 -5.00 -0.83
C ALA A 78 -8.28 -4.09 -0.02
N ASN A 79 -8.83 -3.06 0.62
CA ASN A 79 -8.11 -2.14 1.50
C ASN A 79 -8.75 -2.18 2.88
N LEU A 80 -7.95 -2.15 3.94
CA LEU A 80 -8.39 -1.92 5.31
C LEU A 80 -7.38 -1.00 6.02
N GLY A 81 -7.84 0.17 6.45
CA GLY A 81 -7.01 1.24 7.00
C GLY A 81 -6.69 2.35 6.00
N ASP A 82 -5.64 3.10 6.28
CA ASP A 82 -5.17 4.30 5.56
C ASP A 82 -3.99 4.04 4.61
N SER A 83 -3.40 2.85 4.65
CA SER A 83 -2.70 2.28 3.49
C SER A 83 -3.60 2.30 2.25
N GLY A 84 -3.01 2.13 1.07
CA GLY A 84 -3.82 2.17 -0.14
C GLY A 84 -3.11 1.88 -1.45
N PHE A 85 -3.87 2.04 -2.53
CA PHE A 85 -3.37 1.94 -3.89
C PHE A 85 -3.84 3.07 -4.79
N ARG A 86 -3.07 3.32 -5.86
CA ARG A 86 -3.40 4.19 -6.97
C ARG A 86 -3.24 3.44 -8.28
N VAL A 87 -4.16 3.66 -9.21
CA VAL A 87 -4.01 3.26 -10.62
C VAL A 87 -3.76 4.53 -11.43
N ILE A 88 -2.63 4.58 -12.12
CA ILE A 88 -2.18 5.73 -12.89
C ILE A 88 -2.23 5.36 -14.37
N ARG A 89 -2.96 6.16 -15.16
CA ARG A 89 -3.14 5.96 -16.60
C ARG A 89 -2.87 7.27 -17.32
N GLY A 90 -1.91 7.25 -18.25
CA GLY A 90 -1.55 8.44 -19.02
C GLY A 90 -1.10 9.61 -18.14
N GLY A 91 -0.37 9.34 -17.06
CA GLY A 91 0.14 10.37 -16.14
C GLY A 91 -0.90 10.97 -15.20
N ARG A 92 -2.02 10.28 -14.96
CA ARG A 92 -3.08 10.73 -14.03
C ARG A 92 -3.56 9.58 -13.18
N VAL A 93 -3.87 9.84 -11.92
CA VAL A 93 -4.61 8.89 -11.07
C VAL A 93 -6.02 8.73 -11.63
N VAL A 94 -6.37 7.51 -12.04
CA VAL A 94 -7.72 7.13 -12.49
C VAL A 94 -8.50 6.35 -11.44
N ARG A 95 -7.80 5.84 -10.42
CA ARG A 95 -8.41 5.28 -9.21
C ARG A 95 -7.50 5.53 -8.02
N ALA A 96 -8.09 6.00 -6.93
CA ALA A 96 -7.54 5.93 -5.58
C ALA A 96 -8.43 5.02 -4.73
N SER A 97 -7.83 4.25 -3.81
CA SER A 97 -8.57 3.65 -2.70
C SER A 97 -8.92 4.73 -1.69
N ASP A 98 -10.10 4.63 -1.10
CA ASP A 98 -10.51 5.48 0.02
C ASP A 98 -9.79 5.02 1.30
N PRO A 99 -9.23 5.96 2.10
CA PRO A 99 -8.72 5.63 3.43
C PRO A 99 -9.87 5.25 4.37
N GLN A 100 -9.60 4.35 5.31
CA GLN A 100 -10.56 3.94 6.33
C GLN A 100 -10.04 4.28 7.71
N GLU A 101 -10.74 5.20 8.38
CA GLU A 101 -10.38 5.70 9.69
C GLU A 101 -11.62 5.80 10.59
N HIS A 102 -11.46 5.53 11.88
CA HIS A 102 -12.50 5.76 12.89
C HIS A 102 -12.61 7.25 13.22
N TYR A 103 -11.47 7.93 13.22
CA TYR A 103 -11.26 9.37 13.35
C TYR A 103 -9.84 9.68 12.87
N PHE A 104 -9.52 10.97 12.70
CA PHE A 104 -8.23 11.41 12.16
C PHE A 104 -7.04 10.69 12.79
N ASN A 105 -6.21 10.08 11.95
CA ASN A 105 -5.00 9.34 12.32
C ASN A 105 -5.26 8.15 13.28
N CYS A 106 -6.47 7.57 13.18
CA CYS A 106 -6.84 6.31 13.83
C CYS A 106 -7.43 5.36 12.79
N PRO A 107 -6.58 4.64 12.04
CA PRO A 107 -7.02 3.79 10.96
C PRO A 107 -7.76 2.56 11.47
N TYR A 108 -8.58 2.03 10.56
CA TYR A 108 -9.05 0.66 10.67
C TYR A 108 -7.84 -0.29 10.63
N GLN A 109 -7.81 -1.28 11.51
CA GLN A 109 -6.63 -2.14 11.67
C GLN A 109 -7.00 -3.58 12.03
N LEU A 110 -6.30 -4.53 11.41
CA LEU A 110 -6.40 -5.96 11.73
C LEU A 110 -5.47 -6.30 12.89
N ALA A 111 -6.03 -6.88 13.94
CA ALA A 111 -5.32 -7.49 15.05
C ALA A 111 -5.95 -8.85 15.40
N TYR A 112 -5.24 -9.67 16.16
CA TYR A 112 -5.80 -10.93 16.67
C TYR A 112 -6.88 -10.64 17.71
N GLU A 113 -8.14 -10.87 17.35
CA GLU A 113 -9.34 -10.53 18.14
C GLU A 113 -9.24 -10.94 19.63
N PRO A 114 -8.76 -12.15 20.01
CA PRO A 114 -8.62 -12.51 21.43
C PRO A 114 -7.60 -11.67 22.22
N LEU A 115 -6.73 -10.91 21.55
CA LEU A 115 -5.76 -10.00 22.15
C LEU A 115 -6.12 -8.52 21.96
N SER A 116 -7.15 -8.21 21.17
CA SER A 116 -7.60 -6.86 20.88
C SER A 116 -9.11 -6.86 20.60
N GLU A 117 -9.91 -6.58 21.64
CA GLU A 117 -11.38 -6.59 21.54
C GLU A 117 -11.93 -5.52 20.57
N ASP A 118 -11.17 -4.44 20.34
CA ASP A 118 -11.52 -3.33 19.45
C ASP A 118 -10.92 -3.47 18.03
N THR A 119 -10.46 -4.67 17.64
CA THR A 119 -9.95 -4.89 16.27
C THR A 119 -11.05 -4.76 15.23
N ASP A 120 -10.71 -4.21 14.07
CA ASP A 120 -11.55 -4.31 12.89
C ASP A 120 -11.43 -5.70 12.26
N LEU A 121 -12.44 -6.09 11.49
CA LEU A 121 -12.50 -7.40 10.85
C LEU A 121 -12.14 -7.29 9.38
N ALA A 122 -11.59 -8.36 8.83
CA ALA A 122 -11.39 -8.49 7.38
C ALA A 122 -12.66 -8.25 6.53
N SER A 123 -13.86 -8.40 7.12
CA SER A 123 -15.13 -8.08 6.46
C SER A 123 -15.41 -6.58 6.31
N ASP A 124 -14.70 -5.74 7.06
CA ASP A 124 -14.85 -4.27 7.02
C ASP A 124 -14.01 -3.64 5.91
N ALA A 125 -13.18 -4.44 5.22
CA ALA A 125 -12.32 -3.98 4.14
C ALA A 125 -13.13 -3.48 2.94
N LEU A 126 -12.75 -2.32 2.40
CA LEU A 126 -13.31 -1.82 1.13
C LEU A 126 -12.77 -2.64 -0.04
N THR A 127 -13.67 -3.14 -0.89
CA THR A 127 -13.32 -3.94 -2.06
C THR A 127 -13.51 -3.18 -3.37
N TYR A 128 -12.60 -3.39 -4.32
CA TYR A 128 -12.58 -2.68 -5.60
C TYR A 128 -12.42 -3.65 -6.77
N GLU A 129 -13.06 -3.31 -7.90
CA GLU A 129 -12.79 -3.90 -9.20
C GLU A 129 -12.52 -2.78 -10.22
N ILE A 130 -11.39 -2.83 -10.90
CA ILE A 130 -10.95 -1.80 -11.85
C ILE A 130 -10.51 -2.43 -13.16
N ASP A 131 -11.04 -1.95 -14.28
CA ASP A 131 -10.54 -2.31 -15.61
C ASP A 131 -9.17 -1.67 -15.86
N VAL A 132 -8.20 -2.48 -16.25
CA VAL A 132 -6.84 -2.04 -16.57
C VAL A 132 -6.47 -2.26 -18.02
N VAL A 133 -5.53 -1.46 -18.50
CA VAL A 133 -4.97 -1.56 -19.85
C VAL A 133 -3.44 -1.59 -19.80
N PRO A 134 -2.78 -2.16 -20.82
CA PRO A 134 -1.32 -2.14 -20.91
C PRO A 134 -0.78 -0.71 -20.81
N GLY A 135 0.20 -0.51 -19.93
CA GLY A 135 0.81 0.79 -19.65
C GLY A 135 0.29 1.50 -18.40
N ASP A 136 -0.78 0.99 -17.77
CA ASP A 136 -1.18 1.46 -16.43
C ASP A 136 -0.07 1.16 -15.41
N LEU A 137 0.19 2.11 -14.52
CA LEU A 137 1.03 1.91 -13.34
C LEU A 137 0.13 1.71 -12.12
N VAL A 138 0.43 0.70 -11.32
CA VAL A 138 -0.29 0.40 -10.08
C VAL A 138 0.68 0.63 -8.93
N VAL A 139 0.39 1.63 -8.10
CA VAL A 139 1.20 2.01 -6.95
C VAL A 139 0.47 1.57 -5.70
N LEU A 140 1.14 0.82 -4.83
CA LEU A 140 0.68 0.54 -3.46
C LEU A 140 1.62 1.27 -2.51
N GLY A 141 1.08 1.79 -1.42
CA GLY A 141 1.85 2.48 -0.38
C GLY A 141 1.17 2.39 0.98
N SER A 142 1.95 2.63 2.03
CA SER A 142 1.47 2.99 3.36
C SER A 142 1.06 4.47 3.40
N ASP A 143 0.49 4.89 4.53
CA ASP A 143 0.24 6.30 4.88
C ASP A 143 1.52 7.15 4.70
N GLY A 144 2.71 6.61 4.99
CA GLY A 144 3.99 7.29 4.83
C GLY A 144 4.26 7.80 3.40
N LEU A 145 3.63 7.22 2.38
CA LEU A 145 3.59 7.80 1.03
C LEU A 145 2.46 8.81 0.88
N PHE A 146 1.23 8.43 1.19
CA PHE A 146 0.03 9.21 0.87
C PHE A 146 -0.14 10.46 1.73
N ASP A 147 0.41 10.47 2.94
CA ASP A 147 0.47 11.62 3.84
C ASP A 147 1.49 12.68 3.40
N ASN A 148 2.44 12.28 2.54
CA ASN A 148 3.60 13.08 2.17
C ASN A 148 3.66 13.44 0.68
N VAL A 149 2.84 12.83 -0.18
CA VAL A 149 2.88 13.09 -1.62
C VAL A 149 1.46 13.13 -2.17
N PHE A 150 1.11 14.25 -2.83
CA PHE A 150 -0.20 14.41 -3.46
C PHE A 150 -0.38 13.46 -4.64
N ASP A 151 -1.63 13.07 -4.92
CA ASP A 151 -1.98 12.15 -6.00
C ASP A 151 -1.47 12.61 -7.38
N GLU A 152 -1.53 13.92 -7.66
CA GLU A 152 -1.00 14.50 -8.90
C GLU A 152 0.51 14.31 -9.01
N GLU A 153 1.22 14.50 -7.90
CA GLU A 153 2.67 14.33 -7.85
C GLU A 153 3.08 12.86 -7.89
N ILE A 154 2.33 11.96 -7.23
CA ILE A 154 2.51 10.51 -7.38
C ILE A 154 2.42 10.13 -8.86
N ALA A 155 1.39 10.62 -9.56
CA ALA A 155 1.22 10.33 -10.98
C ALA A 155 2.38 10.88 -11.83
N GLU A 156 2.82 12.11 -11.57
CA GLU A 156 3.94 12.74 -12.28
C GLU A 156 5.25 11.99 -12.05
N VAL A 157 5.64 11.81 -10.78
CA VAL A 157 6.91 11.19 -10.39
C VAL A 157 7.00 9.74 -10.88
N ALA A 158 5.94 8.95 -10.68
CA ALA A 158 5.92 7.56 -11.13
C ALA A 158 6.03 7.46 -12.66
N THR A 159 5.25 8.28 -13.38
CA THR A 159 5.24 8.26 -14.85
C THR A 159 6.58 8.72 -15.42
N ALA A 160 7.17 9.79 -14.89
CA ALA A 160 8.47 10.30 -15.32
C ALA A 160 9.58 9.28 -15.06
N ALA A 161 9.59 8.64 -13.89
CA ALA A 161 10.57 7.62 -13.54
C ALA A 161 10.45 6.38 -14.44
N ALA A 162 9.24 5.86 -14.66
CA ALA A 162 8.99 4.77 -15.60
C ALA A 162 9.46 5.11 -17.02
N PHE A 163 9.19 6.33 -17.49
CA PHE A 163 9.60 6.78 -18.82
C PHE A 163 11.11 6.93 -18.97
N SER A 164 11.82 7.32 -17.91
CA SER A 164 13.29 7.48 -17.92
C SER A 164 14.05 6.18 -18.24
N VAL A 165 13.40 5.04 -18.03
CA VAL A 165 13.93 3.69 -18.30
C VAL A 165 13.11 2.96 -19.37
N ALA A 166 12.44 3.71 -20.26
CA ALA A 166 11.64 3.14 -21.33
C ALA A 166 12.45 2.12 -22.17
N GLY A 167 11.83 0.96 -22.42
CA GLY A 167 12.49 -0.16 -23.12
C GLY A 167 13.28 -1.13 -22.24
N ALA A 168 13.52 -0.80 -20.96
CA ALA A 168 14.21 -1.69 -20.01
C ALA A 168 13.30 -2.75 -19.36
N GLY A 169 12.03 -2.83 -19.78
CA GLY A 169 11.03 -3.76 -19.28
C GLY A 169 10.24 -3.25 -18.06
N ALA A 170 9.12 -3.92 -17.78
CA ALA A 170 8.16 -3.50 -16.75
C ALA A 170 8.74 -3.50 -15.33
N LEU A 171 9.60 -4.48 -15.01
CA LEU A 171 10.23 -4.56 -13.68
C LEU A 171 11.15 -3.37 -13.40
N SER A 172 11.93 -2.95 -14.40
CA SER A 172 12.81 -1.78 -14.31
C SER A 172 12.01 -0.49 -14.13
N ALA A 173 10.91 -0.34 -14.88
CA ALA A 173 10.00 0.79 -14.75
C ALA A 173 9.32 0.85 -13.37
N ALA A 174 8.83 -0.29 -12.88
CA ALA A 174 8.22 -0.39 -11.54
C ALA A 174 9.24 -0.03 -10.44
N ARG A 175 10.47 -0.55 -10.54
CA ARG A 175 11.54 -0.24 -9.60
C ARG A 175 11.91 1.24 -9.61
N ALA A 176 12.11 1.83 -10.79
CA ALA A 176 12.44 3.25 -10.92
C ALA A 176 11.33 4.14 -10.30
N SER A 177 10.07 3.80 -10.56
CA SER A 177 8.91 4.51 -9.99
C SER A 177 8.86 4.39 -8.47
N ALA A 178 8.98 3.17 -7.93
CA ALA A 178 8.94 2.93 -6.48
C ALA A 178 10.08 3.66 -5.76
N GLU A 179 11.29 3.61 -6.28
CA GLU A 179 12.44 4.31 -5.71
C GLU A 179 12.29 5.83 -5.78
N ALA A 180 11.71 6.37 -6.85
CA ALA A 180 11.45 7.80 -6.98
C ALA A 180 10.39 8.27 -5.98
N LEU A 181 9.25 7.58 -5.92
CA LEU A 181 8.17 7.89 -4.98
C LEU A 181 8.63 7.84 -3.53
N ALA A 182 9.36 6.79 -3.14
CA ALA A 182 9.87 6.65 -1.78
C ALA A 182 10.84 7.77 -1.40
N ARG A 183 11.66 8.26 -2.34
CA ARG A 183 12.54 9.41 -2.11
C ARG A 183 11.75 10.71 -2.00
N THR A 184 10.77 10.94 -2.86
CA THR A 184 9.91 12.13 -2.79
C THR A 184 9.19 12.20 -1.46
N ALA A 185 8.49 11.11 -1.07
CA ALA A 185 7.82 11.01 0.21
C ALA A 185 8.77 11.27 1.40
N ARG A 186 9.98 10.71 1.35
CA ARG A 186 10.98 10.92 2.40
C ARG A 186 11.42 12.38 2.50
N ASN A 187 11.70 13.02 1.37
CA ASN A 187 12.13 14.42 1.35
C ASN A 187 11.04 15.33 1.92
N HIS A 188 9.77 15.06 1.58
CA HIS A 188 8.63 15.81 2.08
C HIS A 188 8.41 15.59 3.58
N ALA A 189 8.50 14.34 4.05
CA ALA A 189 8.38 14.02 5.47
C ALA A 189 9.48 14.65 6.34
N GLU A 190 10.66 14.92 5.77
CA GLU A 190 11.78 15.58 6.46
C GLU A 190 11.75 17.12 6.34
N ASP A 191 10.90 17.67 5.48
CA ASP A 191 10.80 19.12 5.27
C ASP A 191 9.73 19.74 6.19
N PRO A 192 10.12 20.47 7.25
CA PRO A 192 9.17 21.05 8.19
C PRO A 192 8.35 22.21 7.59
N LEU A 193 8.67 22.66 6.38
CA LEU A 193 7.96 23.73 5.68
C LEU A 193 7.01 23.20 4.61
N PHE A 194 7.03 21.90 4.33
CA PHE A 194 6.14 21.31 3.36
C PHE A 194 4.74 21.13 3.96
N GLU A 195 3.75 21.78 3.35
CA GLU A 195 2.33 21.58 3.68
C GLU A 195 1.85 20.28 3.04
N SER A 196 2.10 19.17 3.75
CA SER A 196 1.79 17.83 3.26
C SER A 196 0.29 17.53 3.20
N PRO A 197 -0.15 16.52 2.43
CA PRO A 197 -1.53 16.04 2.47
C PRO A 197 -2.05 15.85 3.92
N TYR A 198 -1.29 15.17 4.77
CA TYR A 198 -1.63 14.98 6.18
C TYR A 198 -1.82 16.31 6.93
N ALA A 199 -0.94 17.29 6.71
CA ALA A 199 -1.03 18.59 7.39
C ALA A 199 -2.27 19.40 6.98
N LEU A 200 -2.79 19.18 5.77
CA LEU A 200 -4.01 19.85 5.27
C LEU A 200 -5.30 19.18 5.76
N ASP A 201 -5.25 17.88 6.06
CA ASP A 201 -6.39 17.09 6.54
C ASP A 201 -6.54 17.12 8.09
N ALA A 202 -5.54 17.63 8.81
CA ALA A 202 -5.44 17.69 10.28
C ALA A 202 -6.27 18.79 10.97
#